data_AF-A0A6A5VTC6-F1
#
_entry.id   AF-A0A6A5VTC6-F1
#
_cell.length_a   1.000
_cell.length_b   1.000
_cell.length_c   1.000
_cell.angle_alpha   90.00
_cell.angle_beta   90.00
_cell.angle_gamma   90.00
#
_symmetry.space_group_name_H-M   'P 1'
#
loop_
_entity.id
_entity.type
_entity.pdbx_description
1 polymer ?
#
loop_
_entity_poly.entity_id
_entity_poly.type
_entity_poly.pdbx_seq_one_letter_code
_entity_poly.pdbx_strand_id
1 'polypeptide(L)'
;MASNRYNPRFSTLKATTYDKHADGAFFCCRCKNINHINYTSGRHPLGTLTCGCKHVKCSGCTHTNILGCNVTNCDNPVAVPRITSTEVPYGHICPGCGESYRALRAERHKFGSGYDAVLFDDRCCTEYSDHTWLRFSIGNNRDWRADPQACWSRALETRTRHNTEHVTGGPYSTAAPNVPKSSVTSRQPPPPNPYAYPNDQAVSALPGNQSQVTRSMASVAIAASFPSRLQRSGAVRGRGERVRRSGEIFELSEESERGFVDPKFSL
;
A
#
# COMPACT_ATOMS: atom_id res chain seq x y z
N MET A 1 0.45 -34.03 11.45
CA MET A 1 1.80 -33.53 11.80
C MET A 1 2.47 -33.07 10.52
N ALA A 2 2.46 -31.76 10.23
CA ALA A 2 3.04 -31.23 9.00
C ALA A 2 4.56 -31.11 9.17
N SER A 3 5.32 -31.92 8.43
CA SER A 3 6.79 -31.89 8.43
C SER A 3 7.26 -30.56 7.85
N ASN A 4 7.93 -29.77 8.67
CA ASN A 4 8.56 -28.50 8.31
C ASN A 4 9.71 -28.79 7.33
N ARG A 5 9.44 -28.73 6.02
CA ARG A 5 10.46 -28.92 4.98
C ARG A 5 11.34 -27.67 4.93
N TYR A 6 12.48 -27.75 5.62
CA TYR A 6 13.58 -26.81 5.57
C TYR A 6 14.02 -26.58 4.11
N ASN A 7 13.95 -25.34 3.63
CA ASN A 7 14.49 -24.94 2.33
C ASN A 7 15.90 -24.35 2.53
N PRO A 8 16.98 -25.04 2.10
CA PRO A 8 18.36 -24.67 2.41
C PRO A 8 18.87 -23.43 1.65
N ARG A 9 18.10 -22.83 0.73
CA ARG A 9 18.55 -21.68 -0.07
C ARG A 9 18.56 -20.33 0.65
N PHE A 10 18.08 -20.27 1.90
CA PHE A 10 17.99 -19.03 2.69
C PHE A 10 18.43 -19.24 4.15
N SER A 11 19.58 -19.90 4.34
CA SER A 11 20.05 -20.45 5.64
C SER A 11 20.28 -19.46 6.79
N THR A 12 20.15 -18.14 6.56
CA THR A 12 20.31 -17.10 7.59
C THR A 12 19.01 -16.52 8.12
N LEU A 13 17.85 -16.89 7.57
CA LEU A 13 16.56 -16.36 8.02
C LEU A 13 15.99 -17.25 9.13
N LYS A 14 16.23 -16.86 10.38
CA LYS A 14 15.55 -17.46 11.53
C LYS A 14 14.06 -17.11 11.44
N ALA A 15 13.25 -18.08 11.03
CA ALA A 15 11.80 -17.97 11.13
C ALA A 15 11.44 -17.93 12.63
N THR A 16 11.23 -16.73 13.15
CA THR A 16 10.57 -16.55 14.45
C THR A 16 9.18 -17.16 14.35
N THR A 17 8.75 -17.87 15.40
CA THR A 17 7.45 -18.52 15.50
C THR A 17 6.34 -17.64 14.92
N TYR A 18 5.65 -18.14 13.89
CA TYR A 18 4.54 -17.43 13.25
C TYR A 18 3.44 -17.15 14.27
N ASP A 19 3.10 -15.88 14.44
CA ASP A 19 1.93 -15.51 15.21
C ASP A 19 0.69 -15.88 14.37
N LYS A 20 -0.16 -16.75 14.92
CA LYS A 20 -1.38 -17.22 14.25
C LYS A 20 -2.38 -16.08 13.99
N HIS A 21 -2.15 -14.91 14.60
CA HIS A 21 -3.04 -13.76 14.49
C HIS A 21 -2.61 -12.71 13.47
N ALA A 22 -1.46 -12.90 12.80
CA ALA A 22 -0.97 -11.96 11.79
C ALA A 22 -1.77 -12.01 10.47
N ASP A 23 -2.00 -10.84 9.87
CA ASP A 23 -2.61 -10.67 8.55
C ASP A 23 -1.60 -10.60 7.41
N GLY A 24 -0.32 -10.41 7.75
CA GLY A 24 0.78 -10.45 6.82
C GLY A 24 2.11 -10.19 7.51
N ALA A 25 3.13 -9.90 6.71
CA ALA A 25 4.43 -9.52 7.22
C ALA A 25 5.19 -8.60 6.26
N PHE A 26 6.15 -7.86 6.79
CA PHE A 26 7.21 -7.23 6.01
C PHE A 26 8.60 -7.57 6.53
N PHE A 27 9.56 -7.49 5.62
CA PHE A 27 10.95 -7.88 5.82
C PHE A 27 11.83 -6.67 5.71
N CYS A 28 12.50 -6.40 6.82
CA CYS A 28 13.38 -5.25 6.91
C CYS A 28 14.54 -5.39 5.93
N CYS A 29 14.76 -4.38 5.08
CA CYS A 29 15.88 -4.42 4.14
C CYS A 29 17.25 -4.31 4.83
N ARG A 30 17.31 -3.80 6.07
CA ARG A 30 18.53 -3.63 6.86
C ARG A 30 18.89 -4.90 7.64
N CYS A 31 18.12 -5.26 8.66
CA CYS A 31 18.43 -6.40 9.53
C CYS A 31 17.86 -7.75 9.07
N LYS A 32 17.07 -7.78 7.99
CA LYS A 32 16.41 -8.98 7.44
C LYS A 32 15.40 -9.67 8.37
N ASN A 33 15.05 -9.06 9.50
CA ASN A 33 14.01 -9.57 10.39
C ASN A 33 12.62 -9.47 9.75
N ILE A 34 11.79 -10.46 10.08
CA ILE A 34 10.36 -10.52 9.79
C ILE A 34 9.62 -9.67 10.81
N ASN A 35 8.67 -8.87 10.33
CA ASN A 35 7.81 -8.05 11.19
C ASN A 35 6.38 -8.35 10.78
N HIS A 36 5.58 -8.86 11.70
CA HIS A 36 4.18 -9.18 11.45
C HIS A 36 3.36 -7.90 11.27
N ILE A 37 2.32 -8.00 10.44
CA ILE A 37 1.37 -6.93 10.17
C ILE A 37 0.00 -7.43 10.61
N ASN A 38 -0.68 -6.62 11.41
CA ASN A 38 -2.06 -6.85 11.83
C ASN A 38 -2.93 -5.76 11.22
N TYR A 39 -3.98 -6.16 10.52
CA TYR A 39 -4.96 -5.23 9.97
C TYR A 39 -5.98 -4.84 11.04
N THR A 40 -6.27 -3.55 11.11
CA THR A 40 -7.34 -3.02 11.95
C THR A 40 -8.20 -2.05 11.15
N SER A 41 -9.49 -1.95 11.50
CA SER A 41 -10.38 -0.92 10.98
C SER A 41 -10.01 0.46 11.52
N GLY A 42 -10.42 1.52 10.83
CA GLY A 42 -10.20 2.91 11.28
C GLY A 42 -8.98 3.60 10.67
N ARG A 43 -8.50 4.65 11.35
CA ARG A 43 -7.53 5.62 10.81
C ARG A 43 -6.13 5.03 10.57
N HIS A 44 -5.70 4.08 11.41
CA HIS A 44 -4.34 3.52 11.38
C HIS A 44 -4.37 2.04 11.00
N PRO A 45 -4.63 1.71 9.73
CA PRO A 45 -5.05 0.37 9.32
C PRO A 45 -4.04 -0.74 9.63
N LEU A 46 -2.76 -0.40 9.75
CA LEU A 46 -1.66 -1.36 9.95
C LEU A 46 -0.82 -1.02 11.19
N GLY A 47 -1.27 -0.07 12.01
CA GLY A 47 -0.51 0.46 13.14
C GLY A 47 0.86 1.02 12.74
N THR A 48 1.89 0.73 13.54
CA THR A 48 3.27 1.16 13.33
C THR A 48 4.09 0.08 12.60
N LEU A 49 4.63 0.45 11.44
CA LEU A 49 5.44 -0.41 10.57
C LEU A 49 6.94 -0.12 10.76
N THR A 50 7.41 -0.33 11.99
CA THR A 50 8.80 -0.14 12.38
C THR A 50 9.40 -1.47 12.80
N CYS A 51 10.54 -1.82 12.21
CA CYS A 51 11.27 -3.02 12.57
C CYS A 51 11.96 -2.86 13.93
N GLY A 52 12.21 -3.95 14.66
CA GLY A 52 12.98 -3.93 15.92
C GLY A 52 14.37 -3.29 15.82
N CYS A 53 14.96 -3.21 14.63
CA CYS A 53 16.19 -2.43 14.39
C CYS A 53 15.95 -0.92 14.19
N LYS A 54 14.76 -0.42 14.57
CA LYS A 54 14.28 0.96 14.40
C LYS A 54 14.15 1.44 12.95
N HIS A 55 14.15 0.51 11.99
CA HIS A 55 13.99 0.87 10.58
C HIS A 55 12.51 0.91 10.21
N VAL A 56 12.03 2.10 9.83
CA VAL A 56 10.68 2.29 9.28
C VAL A 56 10.57 1.58 7.93
N LYS A 57 9.40 0.97 7.65
CA LYS A 57 9.11 0.33 6.37
C LYS A 57 9.36 1.30 5.20
N CYS A 58 10.39 1.02 4.40
CA CYS A 58 10.69 1.76 3.18
C CYS A 58 10.37 0.94 1.91
N SER A 59 10.57 1.53 0.73
CA SER A 59 10.39 0.86 -0.57
C SER A 59 11.29 -0.36 -0.76
N GLY A 60 12.49 -0.36 -0.18
CA GLY A 60 13.41 -1.50 -0.25
C GLY A 60 13.03 -2.70 0.64
N CYS A 61 12.06 -2.54 1.54
CA CYS A 61 11.54 -3.62 2.37
C CYS A 61 10.50 -4.44 1.60
N THR A 62 10.66 -5.76 1.62
CA THR A 62 9.72 -6.72 1.02
C THR A 62 8.50 -6.90 1.93
N HIS A 63 7.34 -7.23 1.37
CA HIS A 63 6.12 -7.43 2.14
C HIS A 63 5.24 -8.48 1.45
N THR A 64 4.27 -9.01 2.19
CA THR A 64 3.25 -9.94 1.68
C THR A 64 2.08 -9.18 1.05
N ASN A 65 1.15 -9.89 0.44
CA ASN A 65 0.02 -9.35 -0.33
C ASN A 65 -0.94 -8.43 0.47
N ILE A 66 -0.79 -8.31 1.79
CA ILE A 66 -1.56 -7.37 2.61
C ILE A 66 -1.23 -5.90 2.28
N LEU A 67 -0.01 -5.65 1.81
CA LEU A 67 0.46 -4.36 1.33
C LEU A 67 0.60 -4.44 -0.20
N GLY A 68 -0.09 -3.58 -0.93
CA GLY A 68 0.13 -3.38 -2.36
C GLY A 68 0.94 -2.09 -2.60
N CYS A 69 1.90 -2.14 -3.52
CA CYS A 69 2.75 -0.99 -3.88
C CYS A 69 2.32 -0.26 -5.16
N ASN A 70 1.11 -0.53 -5.66
CA ASN A 70 0.67 -0.02 -6.96
C ASN A 70 -0.10 1.31 -6.85
N VAL A 71 0.19 2.13 -5.83
CA VAL A 71 -0.40 3.47 -5.71
C VAL A 71 0.55 4.47 -6.36
N THR A 72 0.04 5.26 -7.30
CA THR A 72 0.84 6.25 -8.02
C THR A 72 1.39 7.33 -7.07
N ASN A 73 2.67 7.67 -7.26
CA ASN A 73 3.35 8.76 -6.56
C ASN A 73 3.10 10.09 -7.29
N CYS A 74 1.83 10.51 -7.36
CA CYS A 74 1.42 11.80 -7.91
C CYS A 74 0.88 12.72 -6.82
N ASP A 75 0.71 14.00 -7.10
CA ASP A 75 0.09 14.91 -6.13
C ASP A 75 -1.39 14.57 -5.88
N ASN A 76 -1.90 14.98 -4.73
CA ASN A 76 -3.31 14.80 -4.37
C ASN A 76 -4.22 15.67 -5.27
N PRO A 77 -5.44 15.21 -5.61
CA PRO A 77 -5.99 13.87 -5.35
C PRO A 77 -5.40 12.79 -6.27
N VAL A 78 -5.38 11.55 -5.79
CA VAL A 78 -4.88 10.39 -6.53
C VAL A 78 -6.04 9.59 -7.08
N ALA A 79 -5.99 9.28 -8.38
CA ALA A 79 -6.94 8.39 -9.03
C ALA A 79 -6.70 6.93 -8.60
N VAL A 80 -7.75 6.25 -8.13
CA VAL A 80 -7.70 4.84 -7.73
C VAL A 80 -8.87 4.06 -8.32
N PRO A 81 -8.74 2.73 -8.50
CA PRO A 81 -9.88 1.89 -8.84
C PRO A 81 -11.08 2.15 -7.92
N ARG A 82 -12.28 2.11 -8.50
CA ARG A 82 -13.53 2.36 -7.78
C ARG A 82 -13.60 1.55 -6.48
N ILE A 83 -13.81 2.26 -5.39
CA ILE A 83 -13.86 1.72 -4.03
C ILE A 83 -15.32 1.35 -3.73
N THR A 84 -15.57 0.05 -3.61
CA THR A 84 -16.89 -0.50 -3.27
C THR A 84 -17.10 -0.66 -1.76
N SER A 85 -16.03 -0.64 -0.97
CA SER A 85 -16.08 -0.73 0.48
C SER A 85 -16.43 0.60 1.14
N THR A 86 -16.94 0.51 2.36
CA THR A 86 -17.17 1.67 3.24
C THR A 86 -15.85 2.31 3.64
N GLU A 87 -14.85 1.50 4.00
CA GLU A 87 -13.49 1.97 4.29
C GLU A 87 -12.66 2.11 3.02
N VAL A 88 -11.81 3.14 2.94
CA VAL A 88 -10.86 3.35 1.84
C VAL A 88 -9.70 2.35 1.97
N PRO A 89 -9.46 1.46 1.00
CA PRO A 89 -8.42 0.43 1.07
C PRO A 89 -7.05 0.96 0.62
N TYR A 90 -6.74 2.22 0.95
CA TYR A 90 -5.50 2.88 0.59
C TYR A 90 -4.98 3.65 1.81
N GLY A 91 -3.67 3.85 1.88
CA GLY A 91 -3.04 4.60 2.94
C GLY A 91 -1.61 4.98 2.63
N HIS A 92 -0.97 5.65 3.57
CA HIS A 92 0.45 5.98 3.52
C HIS A 92 1.13 5.71 4.86
N ILE A 93 2.46 5.60 4.85
CA ILE A 93 3.28 5.41 6.04
C ILE A 93 4.09 6.68 6.29
N CYS A 94 4.04 7.21 7.50
CA CYS A 94 4.92 8.30 7.92
C CYS A 94 6.38 7.82 7.95
N PRO A 95 7.32 8.46 7.23
CA PRO A 95 8.72 8.06 7.22
C PRO A 95 9.42 8.31 8.57
N GLY A 96 8.89 9.20 9.41
CA GLY A 96 9.44 9.53 10.73
C GLY A 96 9.16 8.45 11.78
N CYS A 97 7.88 8.18 12.08
CA CYS A 97 7.49 7.23 13.13
C CYS A 97 7.10 5.83 12.62
N GLY A 98 6.83 5.68 11.32
CA GLY A 98 6.34 4.43 10.73
C GLY A 98 4.85 4.15 10.94
N GLU A 99 4.10 5.05 11.53
CA GLU A 99 2.65 4.91 11.66
C GLU A 99 1.95 4.99 10.29
N SER A 100 0.98 4.09 10.09
CA SER A 100 0.15 4.05 8.90
C SER A 100 -1.08 4.94 9.05
N TYR A 101 -1.49 5.57 7.96
CA TYR A 101 -2.65 6.45 7.90
C TYR A 101 -3.50 6.06 6.70
N ARG A 102 -4.81 5.91 6.92
CA ARG A 102 -5.77 5.61 5.85
C ARG A 102 -6.03 6.86 5.02
N ALA A 103 -6.05 6.72 3.70
CA ALA A 103 -6.42 7.79 2.80
C ALA A 103 -7.90 8.17 2.95
N LEU A 104 -8.22 9.42 2.65
CA LEU A 104 -9.59 9.94 2.66
C LEU A 104 -10.19 9.86 1.26
N ARG A 105 -11.49 9.61 1.14
CA ARG A 105 -12.19 9.66 -0.16
C ARG A 105 -12.40 11.13 -0.54
N ALA A 106 -11.99 11.53 -1.74
CA ALA A 106 -12.19 12.90 -2.22
C ALA A 106 -13.59 13.04 -2.86
N GLU A 107 -14.56 13.55 -2.12
CA GLU A 107 -15.96 13.60 -2.56
C GLU A 107 -16.20 14.46 -3.82
N ARG A 108 -15.39 15.52 -3.98
CA ARG A 108 -15.55 16.54 -5.03
C ARG A 108 -14.76 16.24 -6.30
N HIS A 109 -13.95 15.18 -6.33
CA HIS A 109 -13.11 14.84 -7.48
C HIS A 109 -13.42 13.43 -7.99
N LYS A 110 -13.56 13.31 -9.32
CA LYS A 110 -13.79 12.03 -10.00
C LYS A 110 -12.90 11.97 -11.24
N PHE A 111 -12.24 10.83 -11.46
CA PHE A 111 -11.35 10.60 -12.59
C PHE A 111 -12.01 9.79 -13.73
N GLY A 112 -13.35 9.85 -13.82
CA GLY A 112 -14.16 9.05 -14.73
C GLY A 112 -15.06 8.04 -14.01
N SER A 113 -15.83 7.24 -14.76
CA SER A 113 -16.84 6.33 -14.21
C SER A 113 -16.26 5.09 -13.51
N GLY A 114 -15.00 4.75 -13.75
CA GLY A 114 -14.31 3.58 -13.18
C GLY A 114 -13.34 3.90 -12.04
N TYR A 115 -13.17 5.18 -11.69
CA TYR A 115 -12.14 5.63 -10.77
C TYR A 115 -12.72 6.54 -9.70
N ASP A 116 -12.29 6.30 -8.46
CA ASP A 116 -12.49 7.22 -7.36
C ASP A 116 -11.24 8.08 -7.16
N ALA A 117 -11.39 9.18 -6.42
CA ALA A 117 -10.29 10.02 -5.99
C ALA A 117 -10.05 9.80 -4.48
N VAL A 118 -8.78 9.67 -4.09
CA VAL A 118 -8.38 9.64 -2.67
C VAL A 118 -7.36 10.72 -2.35
N LEU A 119 -7.35 11.16 -1.10
CA LEU A 119 -6.42 12.14 -0.55
C LEU A 119 -5.53 11.46 0.48
N PHE A 120 -4.22 11.56 0.28
CA PHE A 120 -3.22 11.27 1.30
C PHE A 120 -2.88 12.59 1.98
N ASP A 121 -3.80 13.09 2.80
CA ASP A 121 -3.70 14.39 3.46
C ASP A 121 -3.84 14.19 4.97
N ASP A 122 -2.74 13.75 5.59
CA ASP A 122 -2.61 13.66 7.04
C ASP A 122 -1.33 14.34 7.50
N ARG A 123 -1.33 14.78 8.75
CA ARG A 123 -0.17 15.36 9.42
C ARG A 123 0.36 14.40 10.46
N CYS A 124 1.65 14.07 10.39
CA CYS A 124 2.33 13.22 11.37
C CYS A 124 3.74 13.74 11.63
N CYS A 125 4.23 13.59 12.86
CA CYS A 125 5.59 14.02 13.25
C CYS A 125 5.95 15.46 12.84
N THR A 126 4.97 16.36 12.85
CA THR A 126 5.03 17.78 12.43
C THR A 126 4.97 18.06 10.92
N GLU A 127 5.13 17.06 10.07
CA GLU A 127 5.14 17.17 8.60
C GLU A 127 3.78 16.79 7.99
N TYR A 128 3.46 17.39 6.85
CA TYR A 128 2.32 16.99 6.01
C TYR A 128 2.77 15.87 5.08
N SER A 129 1.89 14.89 4.87
CA SER A 129 2.15 13.82 3.91
C SER A 129 2.29 14.37 2.49
N ASP A 130 3.31 13.93 1.76
CA ASP A 130 3.54 14.27 0.36
C ASP A 130 3.60 13.01 -0.53
N HIS A 131 3.99 13.16 -1.80
CA HIS A 131 4.12 12.04 -2.74
C HIS A 131 5.38 11.19 -2.54
N THR A 132 6.30 11.58 -1.66
CA THR A 132 7.52 10.83 -1.33
C THR A 132 7.27 9.78 -0.23
N TRP A 133 6.22 9.97 0.57
CA TRP A 133 5.81 9.02 1.59
C TRP A 133 5.38 7.69 0.94
N LEU A 134 5.63 6.58 1.64
CA LEU A 134 5.28 5.27 1.11
C LEU A 134 3.75 5.12 1.09
N ARG A 135 3.15 5.19 -0.10
CA ARG A 135 1.74 4.92 -0.32
C ARG A 135 1.50 3.44 -0.58
N PHE A 136 0.36 2.94 -0.12
CA PHE A 136 0.00 1.54 -0.25
C PHE A 136 -1.49 1.35 -0.49
N SER A 137 -1.84 0.23 -1.11
CA SER A 137 -3.18 -0.35 -1.05
C SER A 137 -3.22 -1.48 -0.03
N ILE A 138 -4.38 -1.71 0.56
CA ILE A 138 -4.63 -2.82 1.49
C ILE A 138 -5.14 -3.98 0.66
N GLY A 139 -4.34 -5.05 0.58
CA GLY A 139 -4.67 -6.24 -0.19
C GLY A 139 -5.32 -7.33 0.66
N ASN A 140 -5.32 -8.55 0.12
CA ASN A 140 -5.97 -9.70 0.73
C ASN A 140 -4.99 -10.51 1.59
N ASN A 141 -5.39 -10.88 2.81
CA ASN A 141 -4.59 -11.69 3.74
C ASN A 141 -4.80 -13.22 3.59
N ARG A 142 -5.71 -13.67 2.72
CA ARG A 142 -6.04 -15.10 2.56
C ARG A 142 -4.83 -15.97 2.31
N ASP A 143 -3.93 -15.54 1.42
CA ASP A 143 -2.69 -16.26 1.09
C ASP A 143 -1.80 -16.45 2.31
N TRP A 144 -1.66 -15.41 3.13
CA TRP A 144 -0.87 -15.45 4.35
C TRP A 144 -1.50 -16.36 5.39
N ARG A 145 -2.81 -16.24 5.62
CA ARG A 145 -3.54 -17.07 6.59
C ARG A 145 -3.58 -18.56 6.19
N ALA A 146 -3.57 -18.85 4.88
CA ALA A 146 -3.56 -20.22 4.39
C ALA A 146 -2.18 -20.88 4.54
N ASP A 147 -1.12 -20.20 4.08
CA ASP A 147 0.26 -20.69 4.18
C ASP A 147 1.26 -19.51 4.25
N PRO A 148 1.64 -19.09 5.47
CA PRO A 148 2.61 -18.01 5.67
C PRO A 148 3.95 -18.29 4.99
N GLN A 149 4.40 -19.55 5.00
CA GLN A 149 5.70 -19.96 4.47
C GLN A 149 5.73 -19.89 2.94
N ALA A 150 4.67 -20.34 2.28
CA ALA A 150 4.54 -20.23 0.82
C ALA A 150 4.36 -18.78 0.38
N CYS A 151 3.52 -18.01 1.08
CA CYS A 151 3.35 -16.58 0.82
C CYS A 151 4.69 -15.84 0.97
N TRP A 152 5.47 -16.22 1.98
CA TRP A 152 6.81 -15.70 2.20
C TRP A 152 7.76 -16.02 1.04
N SER A 153 7.82 -17.28 0.63
CA SER A 153 8.71 -17.73 -0.45
C SER A 153 8.46 -16.94 -1.74
N ARG A 154 7.19 -16.66 -2.08
CA ARG A 154 6.82 -15.83 -3.24
C ARG A 154 7.28 -14.38 -3.11
N ALA A 155 7.17 -13.79 -1.92
CA ALA A 155 7.61 -12.42 -1.68
C ALA A 155 9.14 -12.28 -1.81
N LEU A 156 9.91 -13.26 -1.31
CA LEU A 156 11.36 -13.33 -1.52
C LEU A 156 11.76 -13.49 -2.98
N GLU A 157 11.08 -14.37 -3.70
CA GLU A 157 11.33 -14.60 -5.12
C GLU A 157 11.08 -13.33 -5.92
N THR A 158 9.96 -12.64 -5.66
CA THR A 158 9.63 -11.35 -6.28
C THR A 158 10.71 -10.30 -6.01
N ARG A 159 11.23 -10.22 -4.78
CA ARG A 159 12.33 -9.32 -4.43
C ARG A 159 13.61 -9.68 -5.17
N THR A 160 13.98 -10.96 -5.18
CA THR A 160 15.19 -11.44 -5.87
C THR A 160 15.13 -11.09 -7.34
N ARG A 161 13.98 -11.35 -7.99
CA ARG A 161 13.73 -10.99 -9.39
C ARG A 161 13.87 -9.49 -9.64
N HIS A 162 13.22 -8.66 -8.84
CA HIS A 162 13.33 -7.20 -8.97
C HIS A 162 14.79 -6.72 -8.82
N ASN A 163 15.53 -7.25 -7.85
CA ASN A 163 16.93 -6.92 -7.66
C ASN A 163 17.79 -7.33 -8.87
N THR A 164 17.54 -8.49 -9.47
CA THR A 164 18.29 -8.94 -10.65
C THR A 164 17.99 -8.09 -11.89
N GLU A 165 16.73 -7.73 -12.10
CA GLU A 165 16.31 -6.91 -13.26
C GLU A 165 16.96 -5.51 -13.23
N HIS A 166 17.02 -4.88 -12.05
CA HIS A 166 17.69 -3.57 -11.88
C HIS A 166 19.20 -3.62 -12.11
N VAL A 167 19.86 -4.74 -11.83
CA VAL A 167 21.32 -4.90 -12.06
C VAL A 167 21.61 -5.08 -13.55
N THR A 168 20.76 -5.79 -14.28
CA THR A 168 20.97 -6.07 -15.71
C THR A 168 20.48 -4.96 -16.64
N GLY A 169 19.52 -4.13 -16.19
CA GLY A 169 18.89 -3.07 -16.99
C GLY A 169 19.53 -1.69 -16.87
N GLY A 170 20.71 -1.57 -16.27
CA GLY A 170 21.41 -0.28 -16.17
C GLY A 170 21.68 0.33 -17.55
N PRO A 171 21.46 1.65 -17.76
CA PRO A 171 21.54 2.34 -19.06
C PRO A 171 22.96 2.42 -19.69
N TYR A 172 23.90 1.59 -19.25
CA TYR A 172 25.30 1.56 -19.71
C TYR A 172 25.72 0.21 -20.31
N SER A 173 24.80 -0.58 -20.87
CA SER A 173 25.18 -1.74 -21.69
C SER A 173 24.85 -1.53 -23.17
N THR A 174 25.44 -0.48 -23.77
CA THR A 174 25.47 -0.28 -25.23
C THR A 174 26.75 -0.79 -25.88
N ALA A 175 27.72 -1.30 -25.10
CA ALA A 175 28.85 -2.03 -25.68
C ALA A 175 28.42 -3.47 -25.94
N ALA A 176 27.79 -3.70 -27.10
CA ALA A 176 27.66 -5.03 -27.67
C ALA A 176 29.05 -5.68 -27.68
N PRO A 177 29.27 -6.81 -26.97
CA PRO A 177 30.49 -7.57 -27.21
C PRO A 177 30.49 -7.95 -28.68
N ASN A 178 31.56 -7.62 -29.40
CA ASN A 178 31.83 -8.14 -30.73
C ASN A 178 31.89 -9.67 -30.62
N VAL A 179 30.74 -10.33 -30.75
CA VAL A 179 30.65 -11.78 -30.86
C VAL A 179 31.05 -12.14 -32.29
N PRO A 180 32.16 -12.86 -32.49
CA PRO A 180 32.52 -13.37 -33.80
C PRO A 180 31.38 -14.25 -34.32
N LYS A 181 30.88 -13.94 -35.52
CA LYS A 181 29.89 -14.74 -36.25
C LYS A 181 30.44 -16.17 -36.43
N SER A 182 30.08 -17.06 -35.51
CA SER A 182 30.31 -18.49 -35.66
C SER A 182 29.09 -19.08 -36.35
N SER A 183 29.34 -19.64 -37.51
CA SER A 183 28.38 -20.22 -38.46
C SER A 183 27.55 -21.33 -37.84
N VAL A 184 26.23 -21.17 -37.96
CA VAL A 184 25.23 -22.17 -38.34
C VAL A 184 25.53 -23.62 -37.93
N THR A 185 24.84 -24.10 -36.90
CA THR A 185 24.55 -25.52 -36.76
C THR A 185 23.05 -25.72 -36.57
N SER A 186 22.54 -26.60 -37.43
CA SER A 186 21.17 -27.11 -37.57
C SER A 186 20.34 -27.14 -36.28
N ARG A 187 19.17 -26.50 -36.29
CA ARG A 187 18.15 -26.65 -35.25
C ARG A 187 17.30 -27.86 -35.56
N GLN A 188 17.32 -28.86 -34.68
CA GLN A 188 16.23 -29.84 -34.62
C GLN A 188 14.94 -29.17 -34.11
N PRO A 189 13.77 -29.59 -34.61
CA PRO A 189 12.50 -29.13 -34.06
C PRO A 189 12.33 -29.58 -32.60
N PRO A 190 11.69 -28.77 -31.75
CA PRO A 190 11.44 -29.14 -30.37
C PRO A 190 10.51 -30.37 -30.30
N PRO A 191 10.68 -31.24 -29.28
CA PRO A 191 9.78 -32.36 -29.05
C PRO A 191 8.35 -31.85 -28.73
N PRO A 192 7.31 -32.63 -29.09
CA PRO A 192 5.92 -32.26 -28.84
C PRO A 192 5.65 -32.10 -27.34
N ASN A 193 4.94 -31.02 -27.00
CA ASN A 193 4.52 -30.71 -25.63
C ASN A 193 3.42 -31.69 -25.18
N PRO A 194 3.65 -32.54 -24.15
CA PRO A 194 2.65 -33.50 -23.67
C PRO A 194 1.48 -32.85 -22.92
N TYR A 195 1.49 -31.52 -22.72
CA TYR A 195 0.45 -30.77 -22.02
C TYR A 195 -0.43 -29.91 -22.94
N ALA A 196 -0.49 -30.22 -24.24
CA ALA A 196 -1.46 -29.60 -25.13
C ALA A 196 -2.87 -30.09 -24.75
N TYR A 197 -3.62 -29.26 -24.02
CA TYR A 197 -5.03 -29.49 -23.72
C TYR A 197 -5.83 -29.47 -25.02
N PRO A 198 -6.75 -30.44 -25.25
CA PRO A 198 -7.65 -30.41 -26.39
C PRO A 198 -8.58 -29.20 -26.26
N ASN A 199 -8.50 -28.33 -27.26
CA ASN A 199 -9.33 -27.15 -27.41
C ASN A 199 -10.46 -27.52 -28.38
N ASP A 200 -11.65 -27.74 -27.83
CA ASP A 200 -12.93 -27.85 -28.53
C ASP A 200 -13.90 -27.07 -27.61
N GLN A 201 -14.72 -26.11 -28.04
CA GLN A 201 -15.56 -26.14 -29.22
C GLN A 201 -15.83 -24.73 -29.76
N ALA A 202 -15.94 -24.68 -31.09
CA ALA A 202 -16.52 -23.61 -31.86
C ALA A 202 -17.92 -23.24 -31.36
N VAL A 203 -18.14 -21.95 -31.07
CA VAL A 203 -19.48 -21.38 -30.92
C VAL A 203 -19.77 -20.54 -32.14
N SER A 204 -20.86 -20.92 -32.78
CA SER A 204 -21.36 -20.44 -34.06
C SER A 204 -21.63 -18.93 -34.06
N ALA A 205 -21.31 -18.32 -35.20
CA ALA A 205 -21.68 -16.98 -35.57
C ALA A 205 -23.21 -16.78 -35.60
N LEU A 206 -23.67 -15.65 -35.10
CA LEU A 206 -24.97 -15.05 -35.44
C LEU A 206 -24.78 -13.59 -35.89
N PRO A 207 -25.60 -13.09 -36.83
CA PRO A 207 -25.35 -11.85 -37.54
C PRO A 207 -25.92 -10.61 -36.83
N GLY A 208 -25.19 -9.51 -37.01
CA GLY A 208 -25.70 -8.19 -37.39
C GLY A 208 -26.88 -7.59 -36.62
N ASN A 209 -26.59 -6.56 -35.82
CA ASN A 209 -27.49 -5.40 -35.77
C ASN A 209 -26.68 -4.12 -35.57
N GLN A 210 -26.50 -3.39 -36.69
CA GLN A 210 -26.00 -2.03 -36.69
C GLN A 210 -27.13 -1.11 -36.23
N SER A 211 -26.94 -0.43 -35.11
CA SER A 211 -27.72 0.75 -34.76
C SER A 211 -26.75 1.90 -34.54
N GLN A 212 -26.65 2.74 -35.55
CA GLN A 212 -25.99 4.04 -35.48
C GLN A 212 -26.78 4.93 -34.52
N VAL A 213 -26.18 5.32 -33.40
CA VAL A 213 -26.65 6.46 -32.61
C VAL A 213 -25.54 7.50 -32.64
N THR A 214 -25.68 8.41 -33.61
CA THR A 214 -24.97 9.69 -33.63
C THR A 214 -25.42 10.51 -32.43
N ARG A 215 -24.54 10.72 -31.43
CA ARG A 215 -24.73 11.79 -30.44
C ARG A 215 -23.64 12.84 -30.60
N SER A 216 -24.14 13.99 -31.03
CA SER A 216 -23.50 15.29 -31.20
C SER A 216 -22.63 15.68 -30.01
N MET A 217 -21.45 16.19 -30.32
CA MET A 217 -20.63 16.95 -29.39
C MET A 217 -21.32 18.26 -29.04
N ALA A 218 -21.47 18.53 -27.75
CA ALA A 218 -21.75 19.86 -27.22
C ALA A 218 -20.60 20.23 -26.28
N SER A 219 -19.66 20.99 -26.82
CA SER A 219 -18.56 21.60 -26.09
C SER A 219 -19.11 22.78 -25.28
N VAL A 220 -19.34 22.58 -23.99
CA VAL A 220 -19.64 23.69 -23.06
C VAL A 220 -18.32 24.13 -22.44
N ALA A 221 -17.76 25.20 -22.98
CA ALA A 221 -16.66 25.93 -22.36
C ALA A 221 -17.20 26.74 -21.17
N ILE A 222 -16.91 26.29 -19.95
CA ILE A 222 -17.13 27.10 -18.76
C ILE A 222 -15.84 27.87 -18.48
N ALA A 223 -15.82 29.13 -18.91
CA ALA A 223 -14.83 30.11 -18.50
C ALA A 223 -15.13 30.51 -17.04
N ALA A 224 -14.34 29.99 -16.09
CA ALA A 224 -14.33 30.49 -14.73
C ALA A 224 -13.25 31.57 -14.59
N SER A 225 -13.71 32.81 -14.63
CA SER A 225 -12.95 34.02 -14.38
C SER A 225 -12.49 34.06 -12.91
N PHE A 226 -11.19 34.16 -12.70
CA PHE A 226 -10.59 34.50 -11.41
C PHE A 226 -10.80 35.99 -11.10
N PRO A 227 -11.30 36.36 -9.90
CA PRO A 227 -11.00 37.67 -9.34
C PRO A 227 -9.78 37.55 -8.41
N SER A 228 -8.63 37.96 -8.95
CA SER A 228 -7.48 38.40 -8.17
C SER A 228 -7.90 39.55 -7.26
N ARG A 229 -7.76 39.42 -5.93
CA ARG A 229 -7.81 40.58 -5.04
C ARG A 229 -6.58 40.64 -4.14
N LEU A 230 -5.83 41.70 -4.39
CA LEU A 230 -4.65 42.16 -3.67
C LEU A 230 -4.93 42.41 -2.18
N GLN A 231 -3.87 42.14 -1.41
CA GLN A 231 -3.29 42.94 -0.32
C GLN A 231 -4.23 43.56 0.72
N ARG A 232 -4.01 43.19 1.98
CA ARG A 232 -3.80 44.19 3.04
C ARG A 232 -2.85 43.67 4.10
N SER A 233 -1.67 44.29 4.10
CA SER A 233 -0.71 44.32 5.18
C SER A 233 -1.37 44.88 6.44
N GLY A 234 -1.18 44.20 7.58
CA GLY A 234 -1.61 44.67 8.89
C GLY A 234 -0.57 44.26 9.93
N ALA A 235 0.42 45.12 10.15
CA ALA A 235 1.35 45.01 11.25
C ALA A 235 0.60 45.30 12.57
N VAL A 236 0.65 44.38 13.53
CA VAL A 236 0.28 44.65 14.92
C VAL A 236 1.52 44.42 15.79
N ARG A 237 2.10 45.54 16.22
CA ARG A 237 2.99 45.60 17.39
C ARG A 237 2.11 45.57 18.65
N GLY A 238 2.35 44.61 19.53
CA GLY A 238 1.98 44.65 20.94
C GLY A 238 3.05 43.87 21.68
N ARG A 239 4.14 44.51 22.13
CA ARG A 239 4.34 45.04 23.49
C ARG A 239 3.85 44.08 24.57
N GLY A 240 4.82 43.59 25.33
CA GLY A 240 4.70 42.40 26.15
C GLY A 240 3.97 42.61 27.46
N GLU A 241 3.64 41.47 28.07
CA GLU A 241 3.18 41.44 29.44
C GLU A 241 3.78 40.24 30.17
N ARG A 242 4.78 40.59 30.99
CA ARG A 242 5.04 40.14 32.36
C ARG A 242 4.61 38.71 32.73
N VAL A 243 5.63 37.86 32.81
CA VAL A 243 5.70 36.69 33.68
C VAL A 243 5.32 37.07 35.12
N ARG A 244 4.28 36.43 35.67
CA ARG A 244 4.10 36.25 37.12
C ARG A 244 3.72 34.81 37.42
N ARG A 245 4.52 34.19 38.28
CA ARG A 245 4.28 32.91 38.95
C ARG A 245 3.27 33.11 40.08
N SER A 246 2.30 32.21 40.14
CA SER A 246 1.58 31.73 41.32
C SER A 246 0.83 30.49 40.79
N GLY A 247 1.14 29.26 41.20
CA GLY A 247 1.16 28.84 42.59
C GLY A 247 -0.28 28.62 43.02
N GLU A 248 -0.93 27.56 42.51
CA GLU A 248 -2.16 27.03 43.08
C GLU A 248 -2.19 25.52 42.88
N ILE A 249 -2.17 24.84 44.02
CA ILE A 249 -2.47 23.44 44.25
C ILE A 249 -3.99 23.33 44.15
N PHE A 250 -4.52 22.41 43.34
CA PHE A 250 -5.91 22.01 43.45
C PHE A 250 -6.00 20.53 43.78
N GLU A 251 -6.70 20.29 44.88
CA GLU A 251 -6.95 19.02 45.52
C GLU A 251 -7.80 18.08 44.66
N LEU A 252 -7.63 16.81 45.02
CA LEU A 252 -8.36 15.64 44.59
C LEU A 252 -9.88 15.84 44.76
N SER A 253 -10.65 15.37 43.77
CA SER A 253 -12.00 14.88 44.00
C SER A 253 -12.08 13.47 43.45
N GLU A 254 -12.08 12.52 44.38
CA GLU A 254 -12.74 11.22 44.25
C GLU A 254 -14.22 11.45 43.98
N GLU A 255 -14.81 10.66 43.08
CA GLU A 255 -16.18 10.11 43.17
C GLU A 255 -16.64 9.62 41.80
N SER A 256 -16.87 8.31 41.68
CA SER A 256 -17.99 7.72 40.94
C SER A 256 -17.79 6.20 40.82
N GLU A 257 -17.95 5.49 41.93
CA GLU A 257 -18.32 4.08 41.90
C GLU A 257 -19.74 3.97 41.31
N ARG A 258 -19.87 3.41 40.09
CA ARG A 258 -21.17 2.95 39.59
C ARG A 258 -21.28 1.45 39.87
N GLY A 259 -22.19 1.14 40.79
CA GLY A 259 -22.54 -0.20 41.21
C GLY A 259 -22.97 -1.09 40.05
N PHE A 260 -22.37 -2.28 40.01
CA PHE A 260 -22.79 -3.41 39.21
C PHE A 260 -23.74 -4.25 40.07
N VAL A 261 -25.02 -4.34 39.66
CA VAL A 261 -26.02 -5.16 40.34
C VAL A 261 -26.07 -6.53 39.67
N ASP A 262 -25.72 -7.56 40.42
CA ASP A 262 -25.85 -8.98 40.07
C ASP A 262 -27.33 -9.41 40.13
N PRO A 263 -27.93 -9.99 39.07
CA PRO A 263 -29.20 -10.67 39.19
C PRO A 263 -28.97 -12.13 39.61
N LYS A 264 -29.26 -12.42 40.89
CA LYS A 264 -29.40 -13.78 41.40
C LYS A 264 -30.55 -14.51 40.70
N PHE A 265 -30.22 -15.73 40.31
CA PHE A 265 -31.12 -16.84 40.02
C PHE A 265 -32.15 -17.05 41.15
N SER A 266 -33.40 -17.29 40.76
CA SER A 266 -34.36 -18.08 41.52
C SER A 266 -35.04 -19.08 40.58
N LEU A 267 -35.12 -20.32 41.06
CA LEU A 267 -35.84 -21.48 40.51
C LEU A 267 -37.34 -21.24 40.41
#